data_AF-A0A095Z2Q9-F1
#
_entry.id   AF-A0A095Z2Q9-F1
#
_cell.length_a   1.000
_cell.length_b   1.000
_cell.length_c   1.000
_cell.angle_alpha   90.00
_cell.angle_beta   90.00
_cell.angle_gamma   90.00
#
_symmetry.space_group_name_H-M   'P 1'
#
loop_
_entity.id
_entity.type
_entity.pdbx_description
1 polymer ?
#
loop_
_entity_poly.entity_id
_entity_poly.type
_entity_poly.pdbx_seq_one_letter_code
_entity_poly.pdbx_strand_id
1 'polypeptide(L)'
;MFQSILQSLIWAIDKVWPVPILVLISYLLWHVIRVALYSTLPILNKNRGRLLRPELSDICSVFWWIIPLCLCFVCVLCSLLLVENTVVRAVSRLGQATKATVIKREVADVEVNYQPTDRLTLSYTTADQQVVESSYLSSSYRYYPIREVYRLPVEGSVIDIKYLPYRLSVFIILQANEFNQE
;
A
#
# COMPACT_ATOMS: atom_id res chain seq x y z
N MET A 1 -16.52 -13.96 11.20
CA MET A 1 -15.38 -13.68 12.11
C MET A 1 -14.08 -14.36 11.65
N PHE A 2 -14.05 -15.69 11.47
CA PHE A 2 -12.84 -16.41 11.03
C PHE A 2 -12.39 -16.04 9.60
N GLN A 3 -13.32 -15.91 8.64
CA GLN A 3 -13.01 -15.42 7.28
C GLN A 3 -12.40 -14.01 7.28
N SER A 4 -12.94 -13.10 8.11
CA SER A 4 -12.43 -11.74 8.24
C SER A 4 -11.00 -11.71 8.79
N ILE A 5 -10.70 -12.55 9.79
CA ILE A 5 -9.35 -12.70 10.35
C ILE A 5 -8.39 -13.27 9.30
N LEU A 6 -8.80 -14.32 8.58
CA LEU A 6 -7.99 -14.94 7.53
C LEU A 6 -7.70 -13.96 6.38
N GLN A 7 -8.70 -13.17 5.99
CA GLN A 7 -8.59 -12.19 4.91
C GLN A 7 -7.72 -10.99 5.33
N SER A 8 -7.81 -10.54 6.58
CA SER A 8 -6.86 -9.56 7.14
C SER A 8 -5.44 -10.12 7.25
N LEU A 9 -5.28 -11.40 7.58
CA LEU A 9 -3.97 -12.05 7.65
C LEU A 9 -3.32 -12.17 6.26
N ILE A 10 -4.08 -12.62 5.26
CA ILE A 10 -3.63 -12.72 3.86
C ILE A 10 -3.29 -11.33 3.33
N TRP A 11 -4.11 -10.32 3.62
CA TRP A 11 -3.83 -8.94 3.23
C TRP A 11 -2.56 -8.39 3.90
N ALA A 12 -2.37 -8.65 5.19
CA ALA A 12 -1.15 -8.24 5.91
C ALA A 12 0.10 -8.91 5.32
N ILE A 13 0.03 -10.20 4.97
CA ILE A 13 1.14 -10.93 4.35
C ILE A 13 1.44 -10.39 2.93
N ASP A 14 0.41 -10.13 2.12
CA ASP A 14 0.56 -9.72 0.71
C ASP A 14 0.87 -8.22 0.52
N LYS A 15 0.58 -7.37 1.52
CA LYS A 15 0.73 -5.90 1.39
C LYS A 15 1.70 -5.28 2.38
N VAL A 16 1.85 -5.85 3.56
CA VAL A 16 2.60 -5.23 4.67
C VAL A 16 3.96 -5.90 4.88
N TRP A 17 4.04 -7.22 4.75
CA TRP A 17 5.25 -8.01 5.02
C TRP A 17 6.51 -7.70 4.19
N PRO A 18 6.44 -7.24 2.93
CA PRO A 18 7.62 -6.83 2.19
C PRO A 18 8.40 -5.69 2.89
N VAL A 19 7.71 -4.81 3.61
CA VAL A 19 8.33 -3.63 4.25
C VAL A 19 9.20 -4.01 5.46
N PRO A 20 8.73 -4.78 6.46
CA PRO A 20 9.58 -5.30 7.53
C PRO A 20 10.79 -6.10 7.03
N ILE A 21 10.61 -6.90 5.97
CA ILE A 21 11.72 -7.68 5.40
C ILE A 21 12.81 -6.76 4.86
N LEU A 22 12.45 -5.71 4.12
CA LEU A 22 13.40 -4.70 3.65
C LEU A 22 14.09 -3.95 4.79
N VAL A 23 13.36 -3.62 5.86
CA VAL A 23 13.92 -2.98 7.06
C VAL A 23 14.94 -3.89 7.74
N LEU A 24 14.65 -5.18 7.91
CA LEU A 24 15.57 -6.14 8.50
C LEU A 24 16.84 -6.33 7.64
N ILE A 25 16.67 -6.47 6.32
CA ILE A 25 17.81 -6.60 5.38
C ILE A 25 18.68 -5.34 5.41
N SER A 26 18.09 -4.16 5.33
CA SER A 26 18.83 -2.90 5.36
C SER A 26 19.54 -2.67 6.69
N TYR A 27 18.92 -3.07 7.81
CA TYR A 27 19.55 -2.99 9.14
C TYR A 27 20.73 -3.96 9.30
N LEU A 28 20.59 -5.20 8.80
CA LEU A 28 21.70 -6.16 8.76
C LEU A 28 22.85 -5.66 7.87
N LEU A 29 22.53 -5.15 6.68
CA LEU A 29 23.50 -4.60 5.74
C LEU A 29 24.24 -3.40 6.34
N TRP A 30 23.51 -2.50 7.00
CA TRP A 30 24.07 -1.38 7.74
C TRP A 30 25.05 -1.84 8.82
N HIS A 31 24.73 -2.89 9.58
CA HIS A 31 25.61 -3.42 10.60
C HIS A 31 26.89 -4.03 10.02
N VAL A 32 26.80 -4.76 8.91
CA VAL A 32 27.98 -5.29 8.22
C VAL A 32 28.88 -4.15 7.71
N ILE A 33 28.29 -3.13 7.08
CA ILE A 33 29.01 -1.94 6.61
C ILE A 33 29.67 -1.22 7.78
N ARG A 34 28.94 -1.08 8.90
CA ARG A 34 29.45 -0.48 10.13
C ARG A 34 30.67 -1.26 10.65
N VAL A 35 30.60 -2.58 10.77
CA VAL A 35 31.75 -3.39 11.22
C VAL A 35 32.95 -3.23 10.26
N ALA A 36 32.72 -3.29 8.95
CA ALA A 36 33.76 -3.14 7.93
C ALA A 36 34.44 -1.76 7.94
N LEU A 37 33.68 -0.68 8.14
CA LEU A 37 34.21 0.68 8.29
C LEU A 37 35.12 0.80 9.52
N TYR A 38 34.72 0.22 10.65
CA TYR A 38 35.51 0.28 11.89
C TYR A 38 36.76 -0.62 11.84
N SER A 39 36.74 -1.71 11.06
CA SER A 39 37.93 -2.56 10.86
C SER A 39 38.94 -1.94 9.89
N THR A 40 38.48 -1.20 8.87
CA THR A 40 39.33 -0.64 7.81
C THR A 40 39.87 0.76 8.11
N LEU A 41 39.16 1.58 8.91
CA LEU A 41 39.54 2.96 9.20
C LEU A 41 40.06 3.13 10.64
N PRO A 42 41.39 3.12 10.86
CA PRO A 42 41.99 3.22 12.19
C PRO A 42 41.74 4.58 12.88
N ILE A 43 41.36 5.63 12.15
CA ILE A 43 41.06 6.97 12.68
C ILE A 43 39.78 6.95 13.54
N LEU A 44 38.74 6.22 13.10
CA LEU A 44 37.51 6.02 13.85
C LEU A 44 37.72 5.16 15.11
N ASN A 45 38.81 4.42 15.11
CA ASN A 45 39.15 3.44 16.11
C ASN A 45 40.04 3.99 17.25
N LYS A 46 40.70 5.12 17.00
CA LYS A 46 41.73 5.68 17.89
C LYS A 46 41.15 6.34 19.17
N ASN A 47 39.89 6.77 19.13
CA ASN A 47 39.24 7.55 20.20
C ASN A 47 38.14 6.80 20.98
N ARG A 48 37.83 5.54 20.64
CA ARG A 48 36.78 4.76 21.32
C ARG A 48 37.39 3.57 22.04
N GLY A 49 37.13 3.45 23.35
CA GLY A 49 37.52 2.28 24.14
C GLY A 49 36.95 0.98 23.59
N ARG A 50 37.60 -0.16 23.90
CA ARG A 50 37.23 -1.51 23.41
C ARG A 50 35.72 -1.84 23.53
N LEU A 51 35.02 -1.28 24.52
CA LEU A 51 33.60 -1.47 24.79
C LEU A 51 32.63 -0.91 23.74
N LEU A 52 33.08 -0.03 22.84
CA LEU A 52 32.21 0.64 21.84
C LEU A 52 32.50 0.19 20.40
N ARG A 53 33.31 -0.86 20.22
CA ARG A 53 33.54 -1.44 18.89
C ARG A 53 32.37 -2.35 18.54
N PRO A 54 31.67 -2.11 17.41
CA PRO A 54 30.64 -3.02 16.95
C PRO A 54 31.27 -4.33 16.48
N GLU A 55 30.74 -5.45 16.95
CA GLU A 55 31.16 -6.80 16.55
C GLU A 55 30.06 -7.50 15.74
N LEU A 56 30.42 -8.51 14.95
CA LEU A 56 29.44 -9.34 14.24
C LEU A 56 28.59 -10.18 15.21
N SER A 57 29.15 -10.55 16.36
CA SER A 57 28.49 -11.27 17.45
C SER A 57 27.33 -10.49 18.08
N ASP A 58 27.30 -9.15 17.95
CA ASP A 58 26.24 -8.30 18.47
C ASP A 58 24.86 -8.66 17.88
N ILE A 59 24.81 -9.25 16.68
CA ILE A 59 23.56 -9.71 16.04
C ILE A 59 22.88 -10.79 16.89
N CYS A 60 23.63 -11.56 17.67
CA CYS A 60 23.08 -12.59 18.54
C CYS A 60 22.52 -12.02 19.87
N SER A 61 22.79 -10.74 20.16
CA SER A 61 22.25 -10.08 21.37
C SER A 61 20.78 -9.75 21.19
N VAL A 62 19.96 -10.14 22.16
CA VAL A 62 18.51 -9.83 22.17
C VAL A 62 18.27 -8.32 22.11
N PHE A 63 19.11 -7.51 22.76
CA PHE A 63 18.98 -6.06 22.78
C PHE A 63 19.23 -5.41 21.41
N TRP A 64 20.00 -6.05 20.54
CA TRP A 64 20.29 -5.56 19.19
C TRP A 64 19.04 -5.57 18.30
N TRP A 65 18.10 -6.47 18.58
CA TRP A 65 16.85 -6.62 17.83
C TRP A 65 15.74 -5.66 18.25
N ILE A 66 15.86 -4.98 19.38
CA ILE A 66 14.84 -4.04 19.86
C ILE A 66 14.64 -2.89 18.85
N ILE A 67 15.74 -2.33 18.34
CA ILE A 67 15.72 -1.23 17.38
C ILE A 67 15.04 -1.63 16.06
N PRO A 68 15.44 -2.71 15.35
CA PRO A 68 14.78 -3.11 14.12
C PRO A 68 13.33 -3.56 14.35
N LEU A 69 12.99 -4.16 15.50
CA LEU A 69 11.60 -4.48 15.84
C LEU A 69 10.73 -3.22 15.97
N CYS A 70 11.21 -2.20 16.68
CA CYS A 70 10.51 -0.92 16.77
C CYS A 70 10.37 -0.23 15.41
N LEU A 71 11.43 -0.25 14.59
CA LEU A 71 11.38 0.28 13.22
C LEU A 71 10.35 -0.48 12.36
N CYS A 72 10.34 -1.81 12.41
CA CYS A 72 9.34 -2.63 11.73
C CYS A 72 7.93 -2.26 12.16
N PHE A 73 7.68 -2.12 13.47
CA PHE A 73 6.38 -1.72 14.01
C PHE A 73 5.92 -0.34 13.48
N VAL A 74 6.81 0.66 13.52
CA VAL A 74 6.52 2.01 13.00
C VAL A 74 6.29 1.97 11.49
N CYS A 75 7.10 1.24 10.73
CA CYS A 75 6.93 1.10 9.28
C CYS A 75 5.60 0.43 8.93
N VAL A 76 5.22 -0.63 9.64
CA VAL A 76 3.92 -1.29 9.48
C VAL A 76 2.79 -0.30 9.75
N LEU A 77 2.84 0.43 10.87
CA LEU A 77 1.84 1.43 11.23
C LEU A 77 1.72 2.53 10.15
N CYS A 78 2.86 3.06 9.69
CA CYS A 78 2.89 4.05 8.61
C CYS A 78 2.34 3.47 7.30
N SER A 79 2.67 2.23 6.94
CA SER A 79 2.11 1.57 5.76
C SER A 79 0.59 1.44 5.88
N LEU A 80 0.05 1.02 7.02
CA LEU A 80 -1.40 0.94 7.22
C LEU A 80 -2.09 2.31 7.04
N LEU A 81 -1.48 3.39 7.51
CA LEU A 81 -2.03 4.74 7.42
C LEU A 81 -1.87 5.37 6.03
N LEU A 82 -0.81 5.01 5.28
CA LEU A 82 -0.44 5.67 4.03
C LEU A 82 -0.82 4.87 2.78
N VAL A 83 -1.02 3.56 2.86
CA VAL A 83 -1.22 2.69 1.68
C VAL A 83 -2.34 3.20 0.78
N GLU A 84 -3.51 3.52 1.33
CA GLU A 84 -4.65 3.98 0.53
C GLU A 84 -4.32 5.26 -0.24
N ASN A 85 -3.87 6.31 0.45
CA ASN A 85 -3.50 7.59 -0.17
C ASN A 85 -2.37 7.46 -1.20
N THR A 86 -1.41 6.56 -0.94
CA THR A 86 -0.27 6.35 -1.85
C THR A 86 -0.71 5.61 -3.10
N VAL A 87 -1.59 4.62 -2.97
CA VAL A 87 -2.18 3.91 -4.11
C VAL A 87 -3.02 4.87 -4.95
N VAL A 88 -3.88 5.70 -4.33
CA VAL A 88 -4.66 6.73 -5.04
C VAL A 88 -3.75 7.65 -5.86
N ARG A 89 -2.71 8.20 -5.23
CA ARG A 89 -1.75 9.08 -5.91
C ARG A 89 -0.99 8.36 -7.03
N ALA A 90 -0.61 7.11 -6.83
CA ALA A 90 0.08 6.31 -7.83
C ALA A 90 -0.82 6.06 -9.04
N VAL A 91 -2.09 5.67 -8.84
CA VAL A 91 -3.04 5.45 -9.94
C VAL A 91 -3.39 6.76 -10.64
N SER A 92 -3.51 7.87 -9.90
CA SER A 92 -3.79 9.18 -10.49
C SER A 92 -2.66 9.64 -11.45
N ARG A 93 -1.39 9.42 -11.05
CA ARG A 93 -0.20 9.83 -11.82
C ARG A 93 0.23 8.85 -12.91
N LEU A 94 0.15 7.54 -12.63
CA LEU A 94 0.70 6.48 -13.49
C LEU A 94 -0.38 5.61 -14.15
N GLY A 95 -1.65 5.81 -13.77
CA GLY A 95 -2.75 5.03 -14.31
C GLY A 95 -3.11 5.43 -15.73
N GLN A 96 -3.52 4.45 -16.52
CA GLN A 96 -4.05 4.66 -17.86
C GLN A 96 -5.53 4.97 -17.80
N ALA A 97 -5.96 6.02 -18.51
CA ALA A 97 -7.36 6.38 -18.59
C ALA A 97 -8.12 5.43 -19.52
N THR A 98 -9.31 4.99 -19.11
CA THR A 98 -10.24 4.21 -19.95
C THR A 98 -11.68 4.45 -19.50
N LYS A 99 -12.63 3.95 -20.27
CA LYS A 99 -14.06 3.99 -19.92
C LYS A 99 -14.47 2.63 -19.37
N ALA A 100 -15.20 2.66 -18.26
CA ALA A 100 -15.76 1.50 -17.62
C ALA A 100 -17.28 1.56 -17.60
N THR A 101 -17.93 0.42 -17.78
CA THR A 101 -19.37 0.27 -17.63
C THR A 101 -19.68 -0.36 -16.28
N VAL A 102 -20.62 0.22 -15.54
CA VAL A 102 -21.08 -0.33 -14.27
C VAL A 102 -22.04 -1.48 -14.56
N ILE A 103 -21.60 -2.71 -14.35
CA ILE A 103 -22.42 -3.90 -14.65
C ILE A 103 -23.33 -4.25 -13.48
N LYS A 104 -22.90 -3.98 -12.25
CA LYS A 104 -23.66 -4.37 -11.06
C LYS A 104 -23.43 -3.43 -9.90
N ARG A 105 -24.50 -3.11 -9.18
CA ARG A 105 -24.42 -2.42 -7.88
C ARG A 105 -25.24 -3.18 -6.85
N GLU A 106 -24.59 -3.51 -5.73
CA GLU A 106 -25.19 -4.33 -4.68
C GLU A 106 -24.72 -3.85 -3.31
N VAL A 107 -25.59 -3.94 -2.30
CA VAL A 107 -25.22 -3.62 -0.92
C VAL A 107 -24.25 -4.69 -0.44
N ALA A 108 -23.06 -4.27 -0.04
CA ALA A 108 -22.04 -5.15 0.48
C ALA A 108 -22.38 -5.57 1.92
N ASP A 109 -21.99 -6.79 2.28
CA ASP A 109 -22.14 -7.35 3.64
C ASP A 109 -21.16 -6.74 4.67
N VAL A 110 -20.63 -5.55 4.38
CA VAL A 110 -19.64 -4.85 5.20
C VAL A 110 -20.15 -3.45 5.49
N GLU A 111 -20.32 -3.15 6.77
CA GLU A 111 -20.61 -1.80 7.23
C GLU A 111 -19.32 -1.07 7.60
N VAL A 112 -19.18 0.18 7.17
CA VAL A 112 -18.06 1.04 7.57
C VAL A 112 -18.66 2.28 8.25
N ASN A 113 -18.25 2.54 9.49
CA ASN A 113 -18.82 3.60 10.33
C ASN A 113 -20.35 3.48 10.53
N TYR A 114 -20.90 2.27 10.71
CA TYR A 114 -22.34 2.02 10.84
C TYR A 114 -23.18 2.47 9.63
N GLN A 115 -22.54 2.61 8.47
CA GLN A 115 -23.22 2.88 7.21
C GLN A 115 -23.06 1.67 6.28
N PRO A 116 -24.14 1.26 5.60
CA PRO A 116 -24.07 0.20 4.61
C PRO A 116 -23.13 0.64 3.49
N THR A 117 -22.24 -0.26 3.08
CA THR A 117 -21.32 0.00 1.98
C THR A 117 -21.89 -0.59 0.70
N ASP A 118 -21.87 0.12 -0.41
CA ASP A 118 -22.17 -0.46 -1.71
C ASP A 118 -20.93 -1.10 -2.33
N ARG A 119 -21.09 -2.28 -2.94
CA ARG A 119 -20.15 -2.90 -3.86
C ARG A 119 -20.59 -2.60 -5.29
N LEU A 120 -19.69 -2.04 -6.09
CA LEU A 120 -19.90 -1.79 -7.51
C LEU A 120 -18.94 -2.65 -8.32
N THR A 121 -19.47 -3.31 -9.34
CA THR A 121 -18.68 -4.11 -10.29
C THR A 121 -18.67 -3.40 -11.63
N LEU A 122 -17.46 -3.16 -12.12
CA LEU A 122 -17.19 -2.47 -13.38
C LEU A 122 -16.59 -3.46 -14.39
N SER A 123 -16.96 -3.29 -15.66
CA SER A 123 -16.22 -3.88 -16.78
C SER A 123 -15.60 -2.80 -17.62
N TYR A 124 -14.34 -3.00 -17.98
CA TYR A 124 -13.61 -2.11 -18.87
C TYR A 124 -12.63 -2.90 -19.73
N THR A 125 -12.26 -2.30 -20.86
CA THR A 125 -11.30 -2.89 -21.79
C THR A 125 -9.92 -2.26 -21.56
N THR A 126 -8.91 -3.09 -21.40
CA THR A 126 -7.51 -2.66 -21.27
C THR A 126 -6.95 -2.22 -22.63
N ALA A 127 -5.78 -1.57 -22.62
CA ALA A 127 -5.08 -1.20 -23.85
C ALA A 127 -4.78 -2.41 -24.76
N ASP A 128 -4.59 -3.59 -24.16
CA ASP A 128 -4.36 -4.87 -24.85
C ASP A 128 -5.66 -5.56 -25.31
N GLN A 129 -6.78 -4.83 -25.33
CA GLN A 129 -8.11 -5.31 -25.72
C GLN A 129 -8.68 -6.42 -24.82
N GLN A 130 -8.14 -6.60 -23.61
CA GLN A 130 -8.68 -7.56 -22.64
C GLN A 130 -9.85 -6.93 -21.88
N VAL A 131 -10.97 -7.65 -21.80
CA VAL A 131 -12.09 -7.25 -20.96
C VAL A 131 -11.81 -7.70 -19.54
N VAL A 132 -11.83 -6.74 -18.61
CA VAL A 132 -11.57 -6.98 -17.19
C VAL A 132 -12.81 -6.59 -16.40
N GLU A 133 -13.22 -7.49 -15.52
CA GLU A 133 -14.23 -7.22 -14.50
C GLU A 133 -13.54 -7.01 -13.16
N SER A 134 -13.85 -5.88 -12.52
CA SER A 134 -13.31 -5.56 -11.20
C SER A 134 -14.39 -4.98 -10.30
N SER A 135 -14.43 -5.46 -9.06
CA SER A 135 -15.34 -4.94 -8.05
C SER A 135 -14.61 -3.99 -7.11
N TYR A 136 -15.28 -2.92 -6.71
CA TYR A 136 -14.82 -2.01 -5.67
C TYR A 136 -15.89 -1.79 -4.60
N LEU A 137 -15.46 -1.52 -3.38
CA LEU A 137 -16.33 -1.09 -2.28
C LEU A 137 -16.32 0.44 -2.21
N SER A 138 -17.51 1.03 -2.10
CA SER A 138 -17.67 2.48 -1.92
C SER A 138 -16.96 3.01 -0.66
N SER A 139 -16.76 2.18 0.37
CA SER A 139 -16.04 2.56 1.59
C SER A 139 -14.52 2.62 1.43
N SER A 140 -13.96 1.99 0.38
CA SER A 140 -12.51 1.98 0.10
C SER A 140 -11.97 3.34 -0.36
N TYR A 141 -12.84 4.33 -0.57
CA TYR A 141 -12.47 5.70 -0.91
C TYR A 141 -13.14 6.68 0.06
N ARG A 142 -12.51 6.93 1.22
CA ARG A 142 -12.89 8.09 2.07
C ARG A 142 -12.39 9.42 1.51
N TYR A 143 -11.40 9.40 0.64
CA TYR A 143 -10.68 10.60 0.22
C TYR A 143 -10.46 10.61 -1.29
N TYR A 144 -11.47 11.05 -2.05
CA TYR A 144 -11.42 12.26 -2.90
C TYR A 144 -12.43 12.20 -4.08
N PRO A 145 -13.09 13.31 -4.43
CA PRO A 145 -13.29 14.49 -3.60
C PRO A 145 -14.50 14.31 -2.68
N ILE A 146 -14.34 14.73 -1.42
CA ILE A 146 -15.43 14.98 -0.47
C ILE A 146 -16.18 16.21 -1.00
N ARG A 147 -17.27 15.98 -1.73
CA ARG A 147 -18.35 16.96 -1.88
C ARG A 147 -19.63 16.27 -1.43
N GLU A 148 -20.47 17.01 -0.72
CA GLU A 148 -21.70 16.57 -0.03
C GLU A 148 -22.74 15.86 -0.92
N VAL A 149 -22.48 15.71 -2.22
CA VAL A 149 -23.38 15.10 -3.20
C VAL A 149 -22.60 14.21 -4.20
N TYR A 150 -21.76 13.29 -3.71
CA TYR A 150 -21.26 12.22 -4.60
C TYR A 150 -22.35 11.15 -4.75
N ARG A 151 -23.08 11.17 -5.87
CA ARG A 151 -23.98 10.06 -6.22
C ARG A 151 -23.14 8.95 -6.84
N LEU A 152 -23.10 7.80 -6.18
CA LEU A 152 -22.51 6.59 -6.74
C LEU A 152 -23.16 6.27 -8.10
N PRO A 153 -22.37 5.82 -9.10
CA PRO A 153 -22.89 5.49 -10.42
C PRO A 153 -24.02 4.45 -10.34
N VAL A 154 -24.98 4.56 -11.26
CA VAL A 154 -26.07 3.59 -11.39
C VAL A 154 -25.62 2.46 -12.31
N GLU A 155 -26.20 1.28 -12.14
CA GLU A 155 -26.02 0.16 -13.06
C GLU A 155 -26.34 0.59 -14.51
N GLY A 156 -25.52 0.14 -15.46
CA GLY A 156 -25.58 0.54 -16.87
C GLY A 156 -24.91 1.87 -17.20
N SER A 157 -24.45 2.66 -16.22
CA SER A 157 -23.74 3.91 -16.51
C SER A 157 -22.30 3.67 -16.97
N VAL A 158 -21.84 4.49 -17.91
CA VAL A 158 -20.44 4.54 -18.36
C VAL A 158 -19.73 5.65 -17.61
N ILE A 159 -18.59 5.32 -17.02
CA ILE A 159 -17.79 6.23 -16.20
C ILE A 159 -16.33 6.20 -16.66
N ASP A 160 -15.65 7.33 -16.51
CA ASP A 160 -14.23 7.42 -16.79
C ASP A 160 -13.44 6.91 -15.58
N ILE A 161 -12.41 6.08 -15.82
CA ILE A 161 -11.55 5.52 -14.78
C ILE A 161 -10.07 5.67 -15.17
N LYS A 162 -9.18 5.65 -14.17
CA LYS A 162 -7.77 5.31 -14.37
C LYS A 162 -7.45 3.99 -13.69
N TYR A 163 -6.74 3.10 -14.36
CA TYR A 163 -6.31 1.81 -13.81
C TYR A 163 -4.80 1.62 -13.97
N LEU A 164 -4.22 0.73 -13.15
CA LEU A 164 -2.81 0.36 -13.29
C LEU A 164 -2.68 -0.88 -14.19
N PRO A 165 -1.92 -0.84 -15.30
CA PRO A 165 -1.81 -1.98 -16.22
C PRO A 165 -1.28 -3.26 -15.57
N TYR A 166 -0.35 -3.11 -14.62
CA TYR A 166 0.24 -4.22 -13.87
C TYR A 166 -0.65 -4.70 -12.70
N ARG A 167 -1.76 -4.00 -12.42
CA ARG A 167 -2.67 -4.34 -11.32
C ARG A 167 -4.11 -3.92 -11.64
N LEU A 168 -4.74 -4.69 -12.52
CA LEU A 168 -6.06 -4.40 -13.09
C LEU A 168 -7.17 -4.27 -12.03
N SER A 169 -7.06 -4.95 -10.89
CA SER A 169 -8.03 -4.77 -9.79
C SER A 169 -7.97 -3.41 -9.09
N VAL A 170 -6.94 -2.60 -9.37
CA VAL A 170 -6.76 -1.27 -8.78
C VAL A 170 -7.03 -0.19 -9.82
N PHE A 171 -8.10 0.56 -9.56
CA PHE A 171 -8.52 1.68 -10.39
C PHE A 171 -9.15 2.78 -9.54
N ILE A 172 -9.29 3.95 -10.14
CA ILE A 172 -9.95 5.13 -9.56
C ILE A 172 -11.00 5.62 -10.55
N ILE A 173 -12.15 6.08 -10.06
CA ILE A 173 -13.18 6.70 -10.88
C ILE A 173 -12.85 8.19 -11.00
N LEU A 174 -12.76 8.69 -12.22
CA LEU A 174 -12.52 10.09 -12.50
C LEU A 174 -13.85 10.85 -12.47
N GLN A 175 -13.83 12.08 -11.95
CA GLN A 175 -14.96 12.99 -12.14
C GLN A 175 -14.90 13.60 -13.55
N ALA A 176 -16.07 13.91 -14.12
CA ALA A 176 -16.26 14.42 -15.48
C ALA A 176 -15.44 15.67 -15.87
N ASN A 177 -14.71 16.29 -14.93
CA ASN A 177 -13.84 17.46 -15.18
C ASN A 177 -12.34 17.13 -15.27
N GLU A 178 -11.88 15.90 -15.01
CA GLU A 178 -10.44 15.57 -15.02
C GLU A 178 -9.89 15.18 -16.40
N PHE A 179 -10.74 15.07 -17.43
CA PHE A 179 -10.28 14.82 -18.81
C PHE A 179 -9.85 16.09 -19.55
N ASN A 180 -10.09 17.28 -18.98
CA ASN A 180 -9.82 18.59 -19.60
C ASN A 180 -8.59 19.32 -19.02
N GLN A 181 -7.71 18.64 -18.30
CA GLN A 181 -6.41 19.20 -17.94
C GLN A 181 -5.33 18.40 -18.67
N GLU A 182 -4.87 19.06 -19.73
CA GLU A 182 -3.82 18.70 -20.71
C GLU A 182 -2.56 18.08 -20.09
#